data_AF-A0A2X4V226-F1
#
_entry.id   AF-A0A2X4V226-F1
#
_cell.length_a   1.000
_cell.length_b   1.000
_cell.length_c   1.000
_cell.angle_alpha   90.00
_cell.angle_beta   90.00
_cell.angle_gamma   90.00
#
_symmetry.space_group_name_H-M   'P 1'
#
loop_
_entity.id
_entity.type
_entity.pdbx_description
1 polymer ?
#
loop_
_entity_poly.entity_id
_entity_poly.type
_entity_poly.pdbx_seq_one_letter_code
_entity_poly.pdbx_strand_id
1 'polypeptide(L)'
;MKGGIWLGAVLWGIAASGMATQNKEPISMAFQDAPVTLVLQALADYQQLNVVTATGVGGNLTLRLDNVSWQQALAVILRMGKLSMTLEGNVMMVFPEPDEQEKQRQQLALAQKQPLESVTLTLNHADAVEIAEI
;
A
#
# COMPACT_ATOMS: atom_id res chain seq x y z
N MET A 1 -39.59 3.86 61.27
CA MET A 1 -38.40 4.64 60.89
C MET A 1 -37.42 3.73 60.18
N LYS A 2 -36.90 4.19 59.02
CA LYS A 2 -35.93 3.54 58.11
C LYS A 2 -36.54 2.36 57.34
N GLY A 3 -36.71 2.35 56.01
CA GLY A 3 -36.07 3.09 54.92
C GLY A 3 -35.70 2.02 53.88
N GLY A 4 -36.26 2.09 52.67
CA GLY A 4 -36.05 1.06 51.66
C GLY A 4 -36.77 1.37 50.36
N ILE A 5 -36.25 2.35 49.63
CA ILE A 5 -36.60 2.61 48.23
C ILE A 5 -35.92 1.52 47.41
N TRP A 6 -36.68 0.70 46.68
CA TRP A 6 -36.18 -0.05 45.53
C TRP A 6 -37.12 0.23 44.36
N LEU A 7 -36.82 1.33 43.67
CA LEU A 7 -37.36 1.64 42.35
C LEU A 7 -36.71 0.69 41.34
N GLY A 8 -37.55 0.09 40.51
CA GLY A 8 -37.18 -0.86 39.49
C GLY A 8 -36.11 -0.33 38.54
N ALA A 9 -35.26 -1.28 38.13
CA ALA A 9 -34.30 -1.16 37.06
C ALA A 9 -34.92 -0.64 35.76
N VAL A 10 -34.22 0.29 35.09
CA VAL A 10 -33.98 0.19 33.64
C VAL A 10 -32.59 0.75 33.36
N LEU A 11 -31.67 -0.15 33.04
CA LEU A 11 -30.41 0.14 32.36
C LEU A 11 -30.76 0.70 30.98
N TRP A 12 -30.48 1.97 30.71
CA TRP A 12 -30.43 2.44 29.32
C TRP A 12 -29.06 2.09 28.75
N GLY A 13 -29.08 1.00 27.99
CA GLY A 13 -27.96 0.48 27.24
C GLY A 13 -27.39 1.53 26.29
N ILE A 14 -26.08 1.46 26.20
CA ILE A 14 -25.23 2.11 25.22
C ILE A 14 -25.82 1.82 23.84
N ALA A 15 -26.28 2.86 23.13
CA ALA A 15 -26.53 2.76 21.70
C ALA A 15 -25.18 2.67 21.00
N ALA A 16 -24.66 1.44 20.85
CA ALA A 16 -23.57 1.15 19.94
C ALA A 16 -24.07 1.46 18.53
N SER A 17 -23.62 2.59 17.98
CA SER A 17 -23.92 3.01 16.62
C SER A 17 -23.47 1.89 15.67
N GLY A 18 -24.39 1.42 14.84
CA GLY A 18 -24.14 0.38 13.86
C GLY A 18 -22.93 0.73 13.00
N MET A 19 -21.93 -0.15 13.03
CA MET A 19 -20.88 -0.14 12.02
C MET A 19 -21.57 -0.34 10.68
N ALA A 20 -21.56 0.68 9.84
CA ALA A 20 -22.11 0.60 8.49
C ALA A 20 -21.38 -0.51 7.74
N THR A 21 -22.06 -1.64 7.54
CA THR A 21 -21.77 -2.58 6.45
C THR A 21 -22.06 -1.83 5.16
N GLN A 22 -21.06 -1.09 4.68
CA GLN A 22 -21.05 -0.58 3.32
C GLN A 22 -20.93 -1.81 2.42
N ASN A 23 -22.02 -2.11 1.71
CA ASN A 23 -22.19 -3.30 0.88
C ASN A 23 -20.98 -3.52 -0.04
N LYS A 24 -20.19 -4.54 0.29
CA LYS A 24 -19.17 -5.11 -0.59
C LYS A 24 -19.85 -6.22 -1.38
N GLU A 25 -20.52 -5.85 -2.46
CA GLU A 25 -20.94 -6.87 -3.42
C GLU A 25 -19.68 -7.57 -3.95
N PRO A 26 -19.63 -8.90 -3.85
CA PRO A 26 -18.47 -9.66 -4.28
C PRO A 26 -18.41 -9.72 -5.80
N ILE A 27 -17.20 -9.82 -6.31
CA ILE A 27 -16.88 -9.81 -7.73
C ILE A 27 -16.35 -11.18 -8.14
N SER A 28 -16.87 -11.68 -9.26
CA SER A 28 -16.33 -12.84 -9.96
C SER A 28 -16.01 -12.44 -11.40
N MET A 29 -14.76 -12.61 -11.82
CA MET A 29 -14.26 -12.24 -13.15
C MET A 29 -13.14 -13.20 -13.57
N ALA A 30 -13.05 -13.51 -14.87
CA ALA A 30 -11.99 -14.35 -15.41
C ALA A 30 -11.42 -13.71 -16.68
N PHE A 31 -10.10 -13.52 -16.71
CA PHE A 31 -9.36 -13.02 -17.85
C PHE A 31 -8.23 -13.98 -18.16
N GLN A 32 -8.00 -14.23 -19.44
CA GLN A 32 -6.89 -15.01 -19.93
C GLN A 32 -6.08 -14.16 -20.90
N ASP A 33 -4.79 -14.03 -20.62
CA ASP A 33 -3.84 -13.27 -21.43
C ASP A 33 -4.37 -11.88 -21.86
N ALA A 34 -4.96 -11.16 -20.90
CA ALA A 34 -5.60 -9.87 -21.16
C ALA A 34 -4.67 -8.71 -20.77
N PRO A 35 -4.70 -7.58 -21.49
CA PRO A 35 -4.00 -6.37 -21.08
C PRO A 35 -4.45 -5.92 -19.69
N VAL A 36 -3.50 -5.55 -18.81
CA VAL A 36 -3.82 -5.06 -17.46
C VAL A 36 -4.75 -3.83 -17.49
N THR A 37 -4.64 -3.01 -18.53
CA THR A 37 -5.51 -1.84 -18.73
C THR A 37 -6.97 -2.24 -18.92
N LEU A 38 -7.25 -3.31 -19.66
CA LEU A 38 -8.61 -3.81 -19.88
C LEU A 38 -9.20 -4.36 -18.57
N VAL A 39 -8.40 -5.09 -17.79
CA VAL A 39 -8.81 -5.61 -16.49
C VAL A 39 -9.16 -4.46 -15.53
N LEU A 40 -8.32 -3.42 -15.48
CA LEU A 40 -8.54 -2.24 -14.64
C LEU A 40 -9.80 -1.47 -15.05
N GLN A 41 -10.07 -1.35 -16.35
CA GLN A 41 -11.29 -0.76 -16.88
C GLN A 41 -12.54 -1.53 -16.41
N ALA A 42 -12.57 -2.84 -16.61
CA ALA A 42 -13.70 -3.67 -16.15
C ALA A 42 -13.94 -3.56 -14.64
N LEU A 43 -12.86 -3.42 -13.86
CA LEU A 43 -12.93 -3.24 -12.42
C LEU A 43 -13.43 -1.83 -12.02
N ALA A 44 -13.07 -0.79 -12.78
CA ALA A 44 -13.56 0.57 -12.57
C ALA A 44 -15.05 0.68 -12.94
N ASP A 45 -15.46 0.05 -14.04
CA ASP A 45 -16.86 0.01 -14.51
C ASP A 45 -17.79 -0.61 -13.45
N TYR A 46 -17.31 -1.63 -12.73
CA TYR A 46 -18.08 -2.26 -11.64
C TYR A 46 -18.42 -1.29 -10.50
N GLN A 47 -17.55 -0.32 -10.20
CA GLN A 47 -17.79 0.72 -9.19
C GLN A 47 -18.23 2.05 -9.81
N GLN A 48 -18.50 2.10 -11.11
CA GLN A 48 -18.86 3.31 -11.85
C GLN A 48 -17.82 4.44 -11.72
N LEU A 49 -16.55 4.07 -11.59
CA LEU A 49 -15.42 5.00 -11.50
C LEU A 49 -14.88 5.32 -12.90
N ASN A 50 -14.42 6.56 -13.09
CA ASN A 50 -13.63 6.89 -14.28
C ASN A 50 -12.19 6.42 -14.07
N VAL A 51 -11.53 5.92 -15.11
CA VAL A 51 -10.13 5.48 -15.03
C VAL A 51 -9.25 6.24 -16.02
N VAL A 52 -8.06 6.66 -15.55
CA VAL A 52 -7.01 7.29 -16.35
C VAL A 52 -5.71 6.53 -16.11
N THR A 53 -5.07 6.07 -17.17
CA THR A 53 -3.81 5.32 -17.11
C THR A 53 -2.66 6.18 -17.65
N ALA A 54 -1.58 6.29 -16.87
CA ALA A 54 -0.37 6.97 -17.32
C ALA A 54 0.40 6.17 -18.39
N THR A 55 1.33 6.84 -19.05
CA THR A 55 2.27 6.20 -19.98
C THR A 55 3.12 5.17 -19.23
N GLY A 56 3.21 3.94 -19.75
CA GLY A 56 3.98 2.85 -19.15
C GLY A 56 3.15 1.84 -18.35
N VAL A 57 1.84 2.05 -18.20
CA VAL A 57 0.92 1.01 -17.71
C VAL A 57 0.66 0.01 -18.83
N GLY A 58 1.18 -1.21 -18.69
CA GLY A 58 1.07 -2.25 -19.73
C GLY A 58 1.43 -3.65 -19.22
N GLY A 59 1.39 -4.62 -20.12
CA GLY A 59 1.60 -6.04 -19.81
C GLY A 59 0.30 -6.84 -19.78
N ASN A 60 0.45 -8.15 -19.90
CA ASN A 60 -0.67 -9.09 -19.91
C ASN A 60 -0.80 -9.79 -18.57
N LEU A 61 -2.03 -10.05 -18.16
CA LEU A 61 -2.39 -10.76 -16.95
C LEU A 61 -3.37 -11.88 -17.28
N THR A 62 -3.19 -13.00 -16.59
CA THR A 62 -4.18 -14.09 -16.52
C THR A 62 -4.65 -14.15 -15.08
N LEU A 63 -5.95 -14.01 -14.86
CA LEU A 63 -6.54 -13.98 -13.51
C LEU A 63 -7.93 -14.60 -13.50
N ARG A 64 -8.27 -15.21 -12.38
CA ARG A 64 -9.62 -15.69 -12.10
C ARG A 64 -9.96 -15.35 -10.66
N LEU A 65 -10.97 -14.52 -10.49
CA LEU A 65 -11.52 -14.10 -9.21
C LEU A 65 -12.89 -14.74 -9.06
N ASP A 66 -13.17 -15.25 -7.88
CA ASP A 66 -14.47 -15.78 -7.52
C ASP A 66 -14.85 -15.32 -6.11
N ASN A 67 -15.98 -14.63 -6.01
CA ASN A 67 -16.51 -14.10 -4.77
C ASN A 67 -15.51 -13.21 -3.99
N VAL A 68 -14.77 -12.36 -4.70
CA VAL A 68 -13.70 -11.51 -4.13
C VAL A 68 -14.20 -10.07 -3.96
N SER A 69 -13.86 -9.42 -2.83
CA SER A 69 -14.20 -7.99 -2.67
C SER A 69 -13.47 -7.11 -3.67
N TRP A 70 -14.12 -6.03 -4.15
CA TRP A 70 -13.52 -5.10 -5.10
C TRP A 70 -12.15 -4.57 -4.67
N GLN A 71 -12.02 -4.16 -3.41
CA GLN A 71 -10.77 -3.64 -2.86
C GLN A 71 -9.64 -4.68 -2.92
N GLN A 72 -9.97 -5.94 -2.64
CA GLN A 72 -9.01 -7.04 -2.70
C GLN A 72 -8.61 -7.37 -4.13
N ALA A 73 -9.58 -7.43 -5.05
CA ALA A 73 -9.33 -7.62 -6.48
C ALA A 73 -8.37 -6.55 -7.02
N LEU A 74 -8.68 -5.27 -6.74
CA LEU A 74 -7.85 -4.13 -7.12
C LEU A 74 -6.42 -4.25 -6.58
N ALA A 75 -6.27 -4.52 -5.28
CA ALA A 75 -4.96 -4.63 -4.65
C ALA A 75 -4.10 -5.74 -5.27
N VAL A 76 -4.71 -6.88 -5.62
CA VAL A 76 -4.00 -7.99 -6.29
C VAL A 76 -3.56 -7.58 -7.69
N ILE A 77 -4.45 -6.96 -8.47
CA ILE A 77 -4.14 -6.53 -9.84
C ILE A 77 -3.02 -5.49 -9.86
N LEU A 78 -3.10 -4.48 -8.98
CA LEU A 78 -2.06 -3.45 -8.85
C LEU A 78 -0.70 -4.07 -8.48
N ARG A 79 -0.68 -4.99 -7.52
CA ARG A 79 0.56 -5.66 -7.10
C ARG A 79 1.17 -6.51 -8.22
N MET A 80 0.35 -7.29 -8.93
CA MET A 80 0.83 -8.14 -10.02
C MET A 80 1.35 -7.32 -11.21
N GLY A 81 0.72 -6.18 -11.49
CA GLY A 81 1.14 -5.27 -12.53
C GLY A 81 2.28 -4.32 -12.13
N LYS A 82 2.77 -4.36 -10.87
CA LYS A 82 3.66 -3.32 -10.30
C LYS A 82 3.12 -1.92 -10.58
N LEU A 83 1.86 -1.69 -10.22
CA LEU A 83 1.15 -0.44 -10.46
C LEU A 83 0.77 0.21 -9.13
N SER A 84 0.74 1.53 -9.13
CA SER A 84 0.21 2.36 -8.07
C SER A 84 -1.06 3.08 -8.56
N MET A 85 -1.90 3.50 -7.62
CA MET A 85 -3.16 4.16 -7.92
C MET A 85 -3.38 5.34 -6.97
N THR A 86 -3.97 6.41 -7.48
CA THR A 86 -4.49 7.53 -6.69
C THR A 86 -5.96 7.79 -7.06
N LEU A 87 -6.79 8.04 -6.06
CA LEU A 87 -8.21 8.36 -6.26
C LEU A 87 -8.43 9.85 -5.97
N GLU A 88 -8.98 10.56 -6.95
CA GLU A 88 -9.41 11.95 -6.82
C GLU A 88 -10.90 12.04 -7.14
N GLY A 89 -11.73 12.06 -6.09
CA GLY A 89 -13.19 12.04 -6.25
C GLY A 89 -13.66 10.76 -6.95
N ASN A 90 -14.19 10.90 -8.17
CA ASN A 90 -14.69 9.79 -9.00
C ASN A 90 -13.69 9.34 -10.09
N VAL A 91 -12.44 9.79 -10.01
CA VAL A 91 -11.40 9.48 -11.00
C VAL A 91 -10.30 8.64 -10.34
N MET A 92 -10.09 7.45 -10.91
CA MET A 92 -9.01 6.53 -10.60
C MET A 92 -7.84 6.79 -11.55
N MET A 93 -6.71 7.25 -11.02
CA MET A 93 -5.49 7.42 -11.78
C MET A 93 -4.51 6.29 -11.47
N VAL A 94 -4.00 5.63 -12.51
CA VAL A 94 -3.10 4.47 -12.39
C VAL A 94 -1.75 4.78 -13.02
N PHE A 95 -0.68 4.46 -12.30
CA PHE A 95 0.71 4.74 -12.68
C PHE A 95 1.58 3.49 -12.51
N PRO A 96 2.63 3.30 -13.34
CA PRO A 96 3.62 2.27 -13.07
C PRO A 96 4.37 2.59 -11.77
N GLU A 97 4.58 1.59 -10.94
CA GLU A 97 5.36 1.71 -9.72
C GLU A 97 6.85 1.79 -10.07
N PRO A 98 7.64 2.68 -9.43
CA PRO A 98 9.07 2.73 -9.65
C PRO A 98 9.72 1.43 -9.20
N ASP A 99 10.64 0.88 -9.99
CA ASP A 99 11.36 -0.34 -9.64
C ASP A 99 12.24 -0.08 -8.40
N GLU A 100 11.88 -0.68 -7.27
CA GLU A 100 12.58 -0.50 -6.00
C GLU A 100 14.06 -0.91 -6.10
N GLN A 101 14.38 -1.91 -6.93
CA GLN A 101 15.76 -2.33 -7.15
C GLN A 101 16.58 -1.22 -7.81
N GLU A 102 15.97 -0.52 -8.76
CA GLU A 102 16.62 0.59 -9.46
C GLU A 102 16.82 1.77 -8.50
N LYS A 103 15.82 2.06 -7.68
CA LYS A 103 15.91 3.08 -6.64
C LYS A 103 17.01 2.74 -5.62
N GLN A 104 17.12 1.48 -5.21
CA GLN A 104 18.15 1.04 -4.27
C GLN A 104 19.55 1.09 -4.89
N ARG A 105 19.72 0.68 -6.15
CA ARG A 105 21.00 0.84 -6.87
C ARG A 105 21.41 2.30 -6.97
N GLN A 106 20.49 3.20 -7.27
CA GLN A 106 20.75 4.64 -7.32
C GLN A 106 21.17 5.19 -5.95
N GLN A 107 20.50 4.78 -4.88
CA GLN A 107 20.88 5.18 -3.51
C GLN A 107 22.28 4.68 -3.13
N LEU A 108 22.63 3.43 -3.45
CA LEU A 108 23.96 2.89 -3.20
C LEU A 108 25.04 3.59 -4.03
N ALA A 109 24.73 3.96 -5.27
CA ALA A 109 25.65 4.72 -6.13
C ALA A 109 25.87 6.16 -5.62
N LEU A 110 24.85 6.77 -5.02
CA LEU A 110 24.98 8.08 -4.37
C LEU A 110 25.74 7.99 -3.05
N ALA A 111 25.50 6.94 -2.26
CA ALA A 111 26.21 6.70 -1.00
C ALA A 111 27.73 6.48 -1.23
N GLN A 112 28.11 5.76 -2.27
CA GLN A 112 29.52 5.56 -2.65
C GLN A 112 30.22 6.84 -3.13
N LYS A 113 29.46 7.87 -3.50
CA LYS A 113 30.00 9.16 -3.96
C LYS A 113 30.12 10.20 -2.84
N GLN A 114 29.82 9.84 -1.59
CA GLN A 114 30.05 10.76 -0.47
C GLN A 114 31.55 11.05 -0.34
N PRO A 115 31.95 12.33 -0.19
CA PRO A 115 33.35 12.68 -0.09
C PRO A 115 33.94 12.03 1.17
N LEU A 116 35.08 11.34 1.01
CA LEU A 116 35.84 10.78 2.11
C LEU A 116 36.30 11.92 3.02
N GLU A 117 35.78 11.97 4.25
CA GLU A 117 36.27 12.91 5.25
C GLU A 117 37.54 12.35 5.89
N SER A 118 38.64 13.09 5.77
CA SER A 118 39.89 12.78 6.46
C SER A 118 39.82 13.35 7.87
N VAL A 119 39.73 12.47 8.87
CA VAL A 119 39.78 12.86 10.28
C VAL A 119 41.16 12.52 10.83
N THR A 120 41.86 13.52 11.38
CA THR A 120 43.10 13.32 12.12
C THR A 120 42.79 13.15 13.60
N LEU A 121 43.11 11.98 14.16
CA LEU A 121 42.93 11.68 15.58
C LEU A 121 44.28 11.76 16.30
N THR A 122 44.35 12.56 17.37
CA THR A 122 45.55 12.62 18.21
C THR A 122 45.49 11.51 19.26
N LEU A 123 46.52 10.67 19.31
CA LEU A 123 46.65 9.61 20.31
C LEU A 123 47.47 10.14 21.49
N ASN A 124 46.89 10.11 22.70
CA ASN A 124 47.56 10.60 23.90
C ASN A 124 48.28 9.49 24.69
N HIS A 125 47.85 8.24 24.54
CA HIS A 125 48.33 7.12 25.37
C HIS A 125 48.54 5.80 24.59
N ALA A 126 48.51 5.85 23.25
CA ALA A 126 48.71 4.67 22.40
C ALA A 126 49.70 5.00 21.28
N ASP A 127 50.53 4.02 20.91
CA ASP A 127 51.44 4.13 19.77
C ASP A 127 50.64 4.02 18.46
N ALA A 128 50.84 4.97 17.55
CA ALA A 128 50.10 5.01 16.28
C ALA A 128 50.43 3.82 15.37
N VAL A 129 51.64 3.27 15.48
CA VAL A 129 52.09 2.16 14.64
C VAL A 129 51.39 0.86 15.04
N GLU A 130 51.23 0.61 16.34
CA GLU A 130 50.57 -0.59 16.85
C GLU A 130 49.07 -0.62 16.51
N ILE A 131 48.42 0.53 16.42
CA ILE A 131 46.99 0.64 16.04
C ILE A 131 46.78 0.57 14.52
N ALA A 132 47.77 0.93 13.70
CA ALA A 132 47.67 0.92 12.24
C ALA A 132 47.82 -0.50 11.64
N GLU A 133 48.37 -1.46 12.39
CA GLU A 133 48.61 -2.85 11.95
C GLU A 133 47.50 -3.84 12.37
N ILE A 134 46.47 -3.38 13.09
CA ILE A 134 45.30 -4.17 13.52
C ILE A 134 44.18 -4.08 12.48
#